data_AF-A0A4S2V540-F1
#
_entry.id   AF-A0A4S2V540-F1
#
_cell.length_a   1.000
_cell.length_b   1.000
_cell.length_c   1.000
_cell.angle_alpha   90.00
_cell.angle_beta   90.00
_cell.angle_gamma   90.00
#
_symmetry.space_group_name_H-M   'P 1'
#
loop_
_entity.id
_entity.type
_entity.pdbx_description
1 polymer ?
#
loop_
_entity_poly.entity_id
_entity_poly.type
_entity_poly.pdbx_seq_one_letter_code
_entity_poly.pdbx_strand_id
1 'polypeptide(L)'
;MKSVGQARVTSSGEDPRVTELRAAVSRLRRELAAHPAEFPDRAIAEDELAALDATASGGAPGIPRLRRSLLVIAGAVGSVSALASALRDVRIAVDLFGEPPRG
;
A
#
# COMPACT_ATOMS: atom_id res chain seq x y z
N MET A 1 -5.83 -6.91 38.45
CA MET A 1 -5.22 -8.12 37.88
C MET A 1 -5.59 -8.17 36.39
N LYS A 2 -4.57 -8.37 35.54
CA LYS A 2 -4.62 -8.67 34.09
C LYS A 2 -5.09 -7.53 33.18
N SER A 3 -4.44 -7.18 32.08
CA SER A 3 -3.19 -7.61 31.46
C SER A 3 -2.92 -6.68 30.28
N VAL A 4 -1.65 -6.32 30.09
CA VAL A 4 -0.93 -6.24 28.80
C VAL A 4 -1.52 -5.26 27.77
N GLY A 5 -0.94 -4.09 27.54
CA GLY A 5 0.44 -3.92 27.15
C GLY A 5 0.58 -4.07 25.64
N GLN A 6 0.19 -3.03 24.90
CA GLN A 6 0.62 -2.84 23.51
C GLN A 6 0.63 -1.35 23.17
N ALA A 7 1.35 -0.57 23.97
CA ALA A 7 2.03 0.59 23.41
C ALA A 7 3.07 0.02 22.44
N ARG A 8 2.68 -0.17 21.18
CA ARG A 8 3.59 -0.60 20.14
C ARG A 8 4.55 0.56 19.93
N VAL A 9 5.71 0.42 20.55
CA VAL A 9 6.87 1.28 20.42
C VAL A 9 7.14 1.53 18.94
N THR A 10 6.78 2.69 18.42
CA THR A 10 7.44 3.28 17.26
C THR A 10 8.49 4.24 17.81
N SER A 11 9.63 3.67 18.21
CA SER A 11 10.86 4.43 18.46
C SER A 11 11.51 4.85 17.12
N SER A 12 10.70 5.45 16.26
CA SER A 12 11.08 6.16 15.04
C SER A 12 9.88 7.05 14.73
N GLY A 13 10.07 8.35 14.52
CA GLY A 13 9.00 9.31 14.25
C GLY A 13 8.26 9.10 12.91
N GLU A 14 8.32 7.90 12.33
CA GLU A 14 7.60 7.50 11.13
C GLU A 14 6.16 7.14 11.50
N ASP A 15 5.20 7.70 10.75
CA ASP A 15 3.77 7.44 10.91
C ASP A 15 3.48 5.94 10.68
N PRO A 16 2.79 5.23 11.59
CA PRO A 16 2.49 3.81 11.42
C PRO A 16 1.70 3.51 10.13
N ARG A 17 0.90 4.46 9.65
CA ARG A 17 0.17 4.33 8.37
C ARG A 17 1.11 4.28 7.18
N VAL A 18 2.23 5.00 7.24
CA VAL A 18 3.28 4.96 6.23
C VAL A 18 3.95 3.59 6.25
N THR A 19 4.34 3.09 7.42
CA THR A 19 4.95 1.76 7.55
C THR A 19 4.03 0.65 7.00
N GLU A 20 2.73 0.70 7.30
CA GLU A 20 1.75 -0.28 6.80
C GLU A 20 1.56 -0.21 5.28
N LEU A 21 1.46 1.00 4.71
CA LEU A 21 1.35 1.19 3.27
C LEU A 21 2.58 0.65 2.53
N ARG A 22 3.78 0.95 3.02
CA ARG A 22 5.04 0.47 2.42
C ARG A 22 5.16 -1.06 2.47
N ALA A 23 4.71 -1.68 3.55
CA ALA A 23 4.67 -3.14 3.67
C ALA A 23 3.71 -3.77 2.65
N ALA A 24 2.51 -3.20 2.49
CA ALA A 24 1.52 -3.67 1.54
C ALA A 24 2.00 -3.51 0.08
N VAL A 25 2.58 -2.36 -0.26
CA VAL A 25 3.18 -2.11 -1.58
C VAL A 25 4.31 -3.09 -1.87
N SER A 26 5.20 -3.31 -0.91
CA SER A 26 6.30 -4.27 -1.04
C SER A 26 5.81 -5.69 -1.31
N ARG A 27 4.71 -6.10 -0.65
CA ARG A 27 4.07 -7.39 -0.90
C ARG A 27 3.51 -7.47 -2.31
N LEU A 28 2.74 -6.47 -2.75
CA LEU A 28 2.15 -6.44 -4.09
C LEU A 28 3.24 -6.48 -5.18
N ARG A 29 4.36 -5.77 -5.01
CA ARG A 29 5.50 -5.84 -5.93
C ARG A 29 6.08 -7.24 -6.04
N ARG A 30 6.22 -7.96 -4.92
CA ARG A 30 6.70 -9.36 -4.93
C ARG A 30 5.72 -10.30 -5.62
N GLU A 31 4.43 -10.16 -5.34
CA GLU A 31 3.40 -11.00 -5.99
C GLU A 31 3.33 -10.71 -7.49
N LEU A 32 3.44 -9.44 -7.91
CA LEU A 32 3.48 -9.04 -9.32
C LEU A 32 4.73 -9.58 -10.03
N ALA A 33 5.91 -9.49 -9.40
CA ALA A 33 7.16 -10.00 -9.97
C ALA A 33 7.21 -11.53 -10.05
N ALA A 34 6.51 -12.23 -9.14
CA ALA A 34 6.39 -13.68 -9.16
C ALA A 34 5.27 -14.17 -10.09
N HIS A 35 4.44 -13.27 -10.63
CA HIS A 35 3.32 -13.66 -11.46
C HIS A 35 3.79 -14.04 -12.88
N PRO A 36 3.48 -15.25 -13.38
CA PRO A 36 4.01 -15.74 -14.64
C PRO A 36 3.34 -15.14 -15.89
N ALA A 37 2.18 -14.48 -15.74
CA ALA A 37 1.50 -13.87 -16.88
C ALA A 37 2.20 -12.58 -17.32
N GLU A 38 2.35 -12.42 -18.63
CA GLU A 38 2.77 -11.14 -19.22
C GLU A 38 1.57 -10.18 -19.22
N PHE A 39 1.67 -9.11 -18.43
CA PHE A 39 0.68 -8.03 -18.46
C PHE A 39 1.13 -6.97 -19.47
N PRO A 40 0.24 -6.51 -20.37
CA PRO A 40 0.55 -5.44 -21.32
C PRO A 40 1.12 -4.20 -20.63
N ASP A 41 0.60 -3.90 -19.44
CA ASP A 41 0.92 -2.70 -18.67
C ASP A 41 1.70 -3.01 -17.39
N ARG A 42 2.42 -4.15 -17.32
CA ARG A 42 3.17 -4.56 -16.12
C ARG A 42 4.14 -3.48 -15.64
N ALA A 43 4.92 -2.91 -16.57
CA ALA A 43 5.90 -1.88 -16.26
C ALA A 43 5.23 -0.63 -15.66
N ILE A 44 4.07 -0.23 -16.19
CA ILE A 44 3.28 0.89 -15.68
C ILE A 44 2.82 0.61 -14.24
N ALA A 45 2.36 -0.60 -13.96
CA ALA A 45 1.96 -0.99 -12.60
C ALA A 45 3.14 -0.97 -11.62
N GLU A 46 4.31 -1.47 -12.04
CA GLU A 46 5.52 -1.47 -11.21
C GLU A 46 6.06 -0.06 -10.93
N ASP A 47 6.07 0.80 -11.95
CA ASP A 47 6.47 2.21 -11.82
C ASP A 47 5.52 2.96 -10.88
N GLU A 48 4.22 2.74 -11.00
CA GLU A 48 3.27 3.38 -10.08
C GLU A 48 3.36 2.83 -8.64
N LEU A 49 3.70 1.56 -8.45
CA LEU A 49 3.99 1.03 -7.12
C LEU A 49 5.25 1.67 -6.51
N ALA A 50 6.28 1.94 -7.32
CA ALA A 50 7.46 2.67 -6.87
C ALA A 50 7.11 4.14 -6.53
N ALA A 51 6.30 4.80 -7.34
CA ALA A 51 5.83 6.16 -7.07
C ALA A 51 4.98 6.23 -5.80
N LEU A 52 4.15 5.21 -5.54
CA LEU A 52 3.33 5.11 -4.33
C LEU A 52 4.20 4.94 -3.07
N ASP A 53 5.24 4.11 -3.12
CA ASP A 53 6.20 3.92 -2.01
C ASP A 53 7.01 5.20 -1.72
N ALA A 54 7.49 5.87 -2.76
CA ALA A 54 8.20 7.15 -2.62
C ALA A 54 7.30 8.24 -2.03
N THR A 55 6.04 8.26 -2.45
CA THR A 55 5.01 9.17 -1.94
C THR A 55 4.72 8.93 -0.46
N ALA A 56 4.58 7.67 -0.05
CA ALA A 56 4.37 7.31 1.34
C ALA A 56 5.59 7.68 2.21
N SER A 57 6.80 7.47 1.69
CA SER A 57 8.05 7.78 2.38
C SER A 57 8.32 9.29 2.51
N GLY A 58 7.72 10.11 1.65
CA GLY A 58 7.87 11.57 1.65
C GLY A 58 7.03 12.33 2.67
N GLY A 59 6.21 11.65 3.50
CA GLY A 59 5.33 12.27 4.49
C GLY A 59 3.84 12.04 4.20
N ALA A 60 2.95 12.89 4.76
CA ALA A 60 1.49 12.72 4.70
C ALA A 60 0.95 12.90 3.26
N PRO A 61 0.66 11.81 2.52
CA PRO A 61 0.18 11.91 1.17
C PRO A 61 -1.29 12.30 1.17
N GLY A 62 -1.71 13.19 0.27
CA GLY A 62 -3.13 13.44 0.06
C GLY A 62 -3.85 12.17 -0.40
N ILE A 63 -4.91 11.76 0.32
CA ILE A 63 -5.76 10.60 -0.02
C ILE A 63 -6.20 10.58 -1.49
N PRO A 64 -6.58 11.72 -2.13
CA PRO A 64 -6.96 11.70 -3.55
C PRO A 64 -5.83 11.20 -4.46
N ARG A 65 -4.57 11.50 -4.12
CA ARG A 65 -3.40 11.05 -4.88
C ARG A 65 -3.16 9.55 -4.71
N LEU A 66 -3.24 9.04 -3.48
CA LEU A 66 -3.12 7.61 -3.20
C LEU A 66 -4.21 6.79 -3.91
N ARG A 67 -5.45 7.28 -3.87
CA ARG A 67 -6.59 6.65 -4.56
C ARG A 67 -6.42 6.66 -6.07
N ARG A 68 -5.87 7.73 -6.65
CA ARG A 68 -5.56 7.78 -8.09
C ARG A 68 -4.53 6.73 -8.48
N SER A 69 -3.40 6.63 -7.76
CA SER A 69 -2.37 5.62 -8.05
C SER A 69 -2.94 4.20 -7.96
N LEU A 70 -3.79 3.91 -6.98
CA LEU A 70 -4.49 2.63 -6.89
C LEU A 70 -5.35 2.31 -8.11
N LEU A 71 -6.06 3.29 -8.66
CA LEU A 71 -6.88 3.09 -9.86
C LEU A 71 -6.02 2.79 -11.09
N VAL A 72 -4.86 3.45 -11.23
CA VAL A 72 -3.92 3.17 -12.33
C VAL A 72 -3.37 1.75 -12.21
N ILE A 73 -2.93 1.34 -11.02
CA ILE A 73 -2.43 -0.03 -10.77
C ILE A 73 -3.52 -1.06 -11.06
N ALA A 74 -4.76 -0.84 -10.61
CA ALA A 74 -5.87 -1.75 -10.86
C ALA A 74 -6.22 -1.87 -12.37
N GLY A 75 -6.13 -0.76 -13.12
CA GLY A 75 -6.32 -0.77 -14.57
C GLY A 75 -5.21 -1.52 -15.31
N ALA A 76 -3.96 -1.34 -14.90
CA ALA A 76 -2.79 -1.97 -15.53
C ALA A 76 -2.67 -3.48 -15.23
N VAL A 77 -3.09 -3.91 -14.03
CA VAL A 77 -3.06 -5.32 -13.61
C VAL A 77 -4.33 -6.07 -14.04
N GLY A 78 -5.48 -5.39 -14.17
CA GLY A 78 -6.76 -6.00 -14.51
C GLY A 78 -7.37 -6.84 -13.37
N SER A 79 -8.33 -7.71 -13.70
CA SER A 79 -9.09 -8.54 -12.73
C SER A 79 -8.36 -9.84 -12.34
N VAL A 80 -7.07 -9.77 -12.05
CA VAL A 80 -6.25 -10.95 -11.70
C VAL A 80 -6.55 -11.38 -10.26
N SER A 81 -7.25 -12.49 -10.10
CA SER A 81 -7.67 -13.00 -8.80
C SER A 81 -6.48 -13.28 -7.87
N ALA A 82 -5.33 -13.69 -8.44
CA ALA A 82 -4.11 -13.96 -7.69
C ALA A 82 -3.51 -12.72 -7.01
N LEU A 83 -3.75 -11.52 -7.56
CA LEU A 83 -3.25 -10.25 -7.02
C LEU A 83 -4.30 -9.50 -6.20
N ALA A 84 -5.54 -10.00 -6.18
CA ALA A 84 -6.67 -9.35 -5.51
C ALA A 84 -6.45 -9.20 -3.99
N SER A 85 -5.79 -10.16 -3.34
CA SER A 85 -5.49 -10.07 -1.90
C SER A 85 -4.49 -8.94 -1.62
N ALA A 86 -3.35 -8.90 -2.32
CA ALA A 86 -2.37 -7.84 -2.07
C ALA A 86 -2.90 -6.46 -2.48
N LEU A 87 -3.67 -6.35 -3.58
CA LEU A 87 -4.34 -5.11 -3.96
C LEU A 87 -5.32 -4.61 -2.88
N ARG A 88 -6.07 -5.53 -2.25
CA ARG A 88 -6.95 -5.21 -1.13
C ARG A 88 -6.18 -4.68 0.07
N ASP A 89 -5.04 -5.27 0.40
CA ASP A 89 -4.19 -4.80 1.50
C ASP A 89 -3.68 -3.38 1.25
N VAL A 90 -3.23 -3.06 0.02
CA VAL A 90 -2.82 -1.68 -0.32
C VAL A 90 -4.00 -0.72 -0.20
N ARG A 91 -5.21 -1.15 -0.62
CA ARG A 91 -6.41 -0.32 -0.48
C ARG A 91 -6.74 -0.01 0.97
N ILE A 92 -6.71 -1.01 1.85
CA ILE A 92 -6.94 -0.84 3.29
C ILE A 92 -5.92 0.14 3.88
N ALA A 93 -4.63 -0.03 3.55
CA ALA A 93 -3.57 0.86 4.03
C ALA A 93 -3.76 2.31 3.54
N VAL A 94 -4.20 2.52 2.30
CA VAL A 94 -4.53 3.87 1.78
C VAL A 94 -5.72 4.50 2.53
N ASP A 95 -6.73 3.71 2.88
CA ASP A 95 -7.91 4.22 3.57
C ASP A 95 -7.59 4.68 5.02
N LEU A 96 -6.51 4.19 5.64
CA LEU A 96 -6.03 4.69 6.94
C LEU A 96 -5.58 6.16 6.92
N PHE A 97 -5.21 6.68 5.75
CA PHE A 97 -4.88 8.11 5.60
C PHE A 97 -6.14 8.99 5.61
N GLY A 98 -7.32 8.40 5.40
CA GLY A 98 -8.62 9.09 5.40
C GLY A 98 -9.47 8.93 6.64
N GLU A 99 -9.12 8.02 7.54
CA GLU A 99 -9.72 7.98 8.87
C GLU A 99 -9.06 9.06 9.74
N PRO A 100 -9.84 9.95 10.41
CA PRO A 100 -9.27 10.82 11.43
C PRO A 100 -8.60 9.95 12.51
N PRO A 101 -7.42 10.34 13.05
CA PRO A 101 -6.75 9.55 14.07
C PRO A 101 -7.73 9.36 15.24
N ARG A 102 -8.12 8.11 15.49
CA ARG A 102 -8.92 7.76 16.66
C ARG A 102 -8.00 7.93 17.87
N GLY A 103 -8.07 9.11 18.47
CA GLY A 103 -7.40 9.46 19.72
C GLY A 103 -7.92 8.68 20.91
#